data_AF-A0A9W6KBL9-F1
#
_entry.id   AF-A0A9W6KBL9-F1
#
_cell.length_a   1.000
_cell.length_b   1.000
_cell.length_c   1.000
_cell.angle_alpha   90.00
_cell.angle_beta   90.00
_cell.angle_gamma   90.00
#
_symmetry.space_group_name_H-M   'P 1'
#
loop_
_entity.id
_entity.type
_entity.pdbx_description
1 polymer ?
#
loop_
_entity_poly.entity_id
_entity_poly.type
_entity_poly.pdbx_seq_one_letter_code
_entity_poly.pdbx_strand_id
1 'polypeptide(L)' 'MWRITISETCIGSGSCVGVAPEYFDLDDAEGRARPIRADVEPDETVLDAVANCPMEAITVTDLETGATVDA' A
#
# COMPACT_ATOMS: atom_id res chain seq x y z
N MET A 1 -15.07 -0.47 -1.67
CA MET A 1 -13.96 0.39 -2.15
C MET A 1 -12.91 0.48 -1.06
N TRP A 2 -11.63 0.43 -1.38
CA TRP A 2 -10.54 0.46 -0.41
C TRP A 2 -9.72 1.75 -0.50
N ARG A 3 -9.14 2.16 0.64
CA ARG A 3 -8.16 3.24 0.73
C ARG A 3 -6.81 2.71 1.17
N ILE A 4 -5.79 2.96 0.37
CA ILE A 4 -4.39 2.65 0.66
C ILE A 4 -3.74 3.85 1.33
N THR A 5 -3.07 3.62 2.45
CA THR A 5 -2.25 4.61 3.15
C THR A 5 -0.87 4.05 3.45
N ILE A 6 0.15 4.91 3.38
CA ILE A 6 1.54 4.53 3.68
C ILE A 6 2.06 5.41 4.80
N SER A 7 2.46 4.79 5.90
CA SER A 7 2.93 5.47 7.10
C SER A 7 4.38 5.96 6.96
N GLU A 8 4.78 6.86 7.85
CA GLU A 8 6.13 7.44 7.94
C GLU A 8 7.22 6.42 8.27
N THR A 9 6.87 5.21 8.70
CA THR A 9 7.84 4.13 8.94
C THR A 9 8.30 3.44 7.65
N CYS A 10 7.74 3.81 6.50
CA CYS A 10 8.20 3.32 5.20
C CYS A 10 9.67 3.70 4.95
N ILE A 11 10.50 2.69 4.69
CA ILE A 11 11.94 2.83 4.40
C ILE A 11 12.26 2.82 2.90
N GLY A 12 11.24 2.83 2.03
CA GLY A 12 11.44 2.83 0.58
C GLY A 12 12.03 1.54 -0.01
N SER A 13 11.74 0.37 0.57
CA SER A 13 12.32 -0.91 0.10
C SER A 13 11.94 -1.30 -1.33
N GLY A 14 10.82 -0.75 -1.85
CA GLY A 14 10.29 -1.10 -3.17
C GLY A 14 9.55 -2.45 -3.24
N SER A 15 9.42 -3.18 -2.11
CA SER A 15 8.76 -4.50 -2.10
C SER A 15 7.33 -4.45 -2.64
N CYS A 16 6.56 -3.42 -2.25
CA CYS A 16 5.19 -3.21 -2.73
C CYS A 16 5.10 -2.91 -4.23
N VAL A 17 6.07 -2.19 -4.79
CA VAL A 17 6.16 -1.94 -6.24
C VAL A 17 6.47 -3.24 -6.99
N GLY A 18 7.32 -4.10 -6.43
CA GLY A 18 7.63 -5.40 -7.04
C GLY A 18 6.44 -6.38 -7.05
N VAL A 19 5.57 -6.30 -6.03
CA VAL A 19 4.40 -7.18 -5.89
C VAL A 19 3.19 -6.63 -6.65
N ALA A 20 2.91 -5.34 -6.52
CA ALA A 20 1.70 -4.69 -7.05
C ALA A 20 2.04 -3.37 -7.76
N PRO A 21 2.77 -3.42 -8.89
CA PRO A 21 3.27 -2.23 -9.61
C PRO A 21 2.16 -1.32 -10.15
N GLU A 22 0.94 -1.83 -10.30
CA GLU A 22 -0.22 -1.05 -10.76
C GLU A 22 -0.80 -0.13 -9.66
N TYR A 23 -0.42 -0.40 -8.40
CA TYR A 23 -0.97 0.27 -7.22
C TYR A 23 0.05 1.15 -6.49
N PHE A 24 1.35 0.83 -6.59
CA PHE A 24 2.41 1.51 -5.86
C PHE A 24 3.49 2.05 -6.78
N ASP A 25 4.03 3.20 -6.41
CA ASP A 25 5.22 3.78 -7.00
C ASP A 25 6.24 4.12 -5.90
N LEU A 26 7.53 4.12 -6.24
CA LEU A 26 8.58 4.55 -5.32
C LEU A 26 8.93 6.00 -5.62
N ASP A 27 8.73 6.88 -4.66
CA ASP A 27 9.12 8.28 -4.77
C ASP A 27 10.64 8.40 -4.57
N ASP A 28 11.38 8.63 -5.66
CA ASP A 28 12.83 8.82 -5.61
C ASP A 28 13.26 10.11 -4.88
N ALA A 29 12.38 11.12 -4.78
CA ALA A 29 12.72 12.37 -4.10
C ALA A 29 12.58 12.23 -2.58
N GLU A 30 11.51 11.58 -2.11
CA GLU A 30 11.23 11.35 -0.69
C GLU A 30 11.84 10.03 -0.15
N GLY A 31 12.27 9.14 -1.05
CA GLY A 31 12.78 7.81 -0.70
C GLY A 31 11.72 6.89 -0.10
N ARG A 32 10.44 7.09 -0.44
CA ARG A 32 9.29 6.39 0.17
C ARG A 32 8.31 5.91 -0.88
N ALA A 33 7.65 4.80 -0.60
CA ALA A 33 6.58 4.33 -1.48
C ALA A 33 5.34 5.25 -1.34
N ARG A 34 4.60 5.40 -2.43
CA ARG A 34 3.31 6.09 -2.47
C ARG A 34 2.30 5.27 -3.30
N PRO A 35 1.01 5.28 -2.94
CA PRO A 35 0.01 4.69 -3.82
C PRO A 35 -0.15 5.55 -5.08
N ILE A 36 -0.30 4.92 -6.24
CA ILE A 36 -0.61 5.60 -7.51
C ILE A 36 -1.99 6.24 -7.43
N ARG A 37 -2.94 5.54 -6.80
CA ARG A 37 -4.25 6.06 -6.38
C ARG A 37 -4.51 5.66 -4.95
N ALA A 38 -4.93 6.64 -4.14
CA ALA A 38 -5.26 6.37 -2.74
C ALA A 38 -6.51 5.49 -2.61
N ASP A 39 -7.48 5.63 -3.52
CA ASP A 39 -8.74 4.89 -3.50
C ASP A 39 -8.80 3.92 -4.68
N VAL A 40 -9.09 2.65 -4.39
CA VAL A 40 -9.05 1.55 -5.36
C VAL A 40 -10.21 0.58 -5.14
N GLU A 41 -10.54 -0.18 -6.17
CA GLU A 41 -11.41 -1.34 -6.00
C GLU A 41 -10.68 -2.42 -5.18
N PRO A 42 -11.40 -3.26 -4.41
CA PRO A 42 -10.82 -4.39 -3.70
C PRO A 42 -10.01 -5.28 -4.63
N ASP A 43 -8.76 -5.52 -4.30
CA ASP A 43 -7.85 -6.34 -5.10
C ASP A 43 -6.83 -7.05 -4.19
N GLU A 44 -6.72 -8.37 -4.33
CA GLU A 44 -5.84 -9.20 -3.50
C GLU A 44 -4.37 -8.83 -3.65
N THR A 45 -3.94 -8.31 -4.81
CA THR A 45 -2.55 -7.88 -5.01
C THR A 45 -2.14 -6.71 -4.10
N VAL A 46 -3.10 -5.87 -3.71
CA VAL A 46 -2.87 -4.81 -2.71
C VAL A 46 -2.58 -5.41 -1.34
N LEU A 47 -3.28 -6.49 -0.96
CA LEU A 47 -3.05 -7.19 0.31
C LEU A 47 -1.74 -7.98 0.29
N ASP A 48 -1.39 -8.61 -0.83
CA ASP A 48 -0.06 -9.22 -1.01
C ASP A 48 1.06 -8.18 -0.80
N ALA A 49 0.89 -6.96 -1.31
CA ALA A 49 1.85 -5.88 -1.08
C ALA A 49 1.94 -5.46 0.40
N VAL A 50 0.83 -5.47 1.13
CA VAL A 50 0.81 -5.25 2.60
C VAL A 50 1.61 -6.34 3.30
N ALA A 51 1.34 -7.61 3.02
CA ALA A 51 2.04 -8.76 3.61
C ALA A 51 3.54 -8.78 3.32
N ASN A 52 3.95 -8.27 2.15
CA ASN A 52 5.36 -8.19 1.75
C ASN A 52 6.08 -6.92 2.23
N CYS A 53 5.39 -6.01 2.92
CA CYS A 53 6.01 -4.80 3.44
C CYS A 53 6.86 -5.12 4.68
N PRO A 54 8.19 -4.98 4.63
CA PRO A 54 9.07 -5.37 5.75
C PRO A 54 8.89 -4.51 7.00
N MET A 55 8.28 -3.34 6.87
CA MET A 55 8.02 -2.40 7.96
C MET A 55 6.54 -2.31 8.34
N GLU A 56 5.69 -3.14 7.71
CA GLU A 56 4.23 -3.12 7.91
C GLU A 56 3.65 -1.71 7.74
N ALA A 57 4.24 -0.94 6.81
CA ALA A 57 3.96 0.49 6.66
C ALA A 57 2.74 0.78 5.78
N ILE A 58 2.12 -0.24 5.20
CA ILE A 58 0.97 -0.12 4.29
C ILE A 58 -0.28 -0.51 5.05
N THR A 59 -1.30 0.33 5.02
CA THR A 59 -2.61 0.04 5.62
C THR A 59 -3.70 0.21 4.58
N VAL A 60 -4.61 -0.77 4.53
CA VAL A 60 -5.79 -0.75 3.68
C VAL A 60 -7.02 -0.59 4.57
N THR A 61 -7.87 0.39 4.25
CA THR A 61 -9.15 0.59 4.94
C THR A 61 -10.29 0.40 3.96
N ASP A 62 -11.24 -0.44 4.31
CA ASP A 62 -12.49 -0.56 3.56
C ASP A 62 -13.35 0.69 3.82
N LEU A 63 -13.64 1.44 2.77
CA LEU A 63 -14.36 2.72 2.87
C LEU A 63 -15.86 2.55 3.10
N GLU A 64 -16.41 1.35 2.90
CA GLU A 64 -17.83 1.08 3.14
C GLU A 64 -18.10 0.77 4.61
N THR A 65 -17.17 0.06 5.24
CA THR A 65 -17.27 -0.38 6.63
C THR A 65 -16.43 0.45 7.60
N GLY A 66 -15.40 1.13 7.11
CA GLY A 66 -14.39 1.83 7.92
C GLY A 66 -13.39 0.90 8.60
N ALA A 67 -13.43 -0.41 8.32
CA ALA A 67 -12.55 -1.39 8.94
C ALA A 67 -11.20 -1.44 8.22
N THR A 68 -10.14 -1.72 8.96
CA THR A 68 -8.86 -2.14 8.36
C THR A 68 -9.06 -3.50 7.69
N VAL A 69 -8.52 -3.65 6.49
CA VAL A 69 -8.47 -4.91 5.77
C VAL A 69 -7.10 -5.53 6.02
N ASP A 70 -7.10 -6.67 6.69
CA ASP A 70 -5.88 -7.44 6.95
C ASP A 70 -5.49 -8.27 5.71
N ALA A 71 -4.19 -8.50 5.55
CA ALA A 71 -3.62 -9.34 4.50
C ALA A 71 -3.56 -10.82 4.88
#